data_AF-A0A420TEM6-F1
#
_entry.id   AF-A0A420TEM6-F1
#
_cell.length_a   1.000
_cell.length_b   1.000
_cell.length_c   1.000
_cell.angle_alpha   90.00
_cell.angle_beta   90.00
_cell.angle_gamma   90.00
#
_symmetry.space_group_name_H-M   'P 1'
#
loop_
_entity.id
_entity.type
_entity.pdbx_description
1 polymer ?
#
loop_
_entity_poly.entity_id
_entity_poly.type
_entity_poly.pdbx_seq_one_letter_code
_entity_poly.pdbx_strand_id
1 'polypeptide(L)'
;MDGDLVKTTGELIQRVERLLAWQKLSCPTQRILIALAGVPGSGKTTISDALIKELERNGIFDVAVLPMDGFHHTRTTLSSFPDPDEAFRRRGAPFTFDATALVDLVVLLRKTPVTTPDEPETIIKAPGFDHARKDPIPDAVEISSRTRIVIVEGNYVLLDQDPWRRISTLVNDK
;
A
#
# COMPACT_ATOMS: atom_id res chain seq x y z
N MET A 1 -19.11 11.31 15.63
CA MET A 1 -17.91 10.81 14.93
C MET A 1 -18.23 9.66 13.97
N ASP A 2 -19.31 8.89 14.14
CA ASP A 2 -19.63 7.75 13.24
C ASP A 2 -20.15 8.11 11.84
N GLY A 3 -20.87 9.22 11.68
CA GLY A 3 -21.53 9.54 10.39
C GLY A 3 -20.58 9.78 9.22
N ASP A 4 -19.45 10.45 9.47
CA ASP A 4 -18.50 10.83 8.41
C ASP A 4 -17.68 9.63 7.94
N LEU A 5 -17.31 8.73 8.84
CA LEU A 5 -16.60 7.51 8.50
C LEU A 5 -17.49 6.59 7.66
N VAL A 6 -18.74 6.38 8.08
CA VAL A 6 -19.71 5.56 7.34
C VAL A 6 -19.94 6.10 5.93
N LYS A 7 -20.13 7.42 5.80
CA LYS A 7 -20.29 8.05 4.48
C LYS A 7 -19.04 7.86 3.61
N THR A 8 -17.86 8.15 4.16
CA THR A 8 -16.58 8.01 3.44
C THR A 8 -16.34 6.58 2.99
N THR A 9 -16.52 5.60 3.87
CA THR A 9 -16.38 4.19 3.55
C THR A 9 -17.38 3.76 2.47
N GLY A 10 -18.63 4.23 2.53
CA GLY A 10 -19.64 3.98 1.49
C GLY A 10 -19.23 4.49 0.11
N GLU A 11 -18.67 5.70 0.02
CA GLU A 11 -18.16 6.26 -1.24
C GLU A 11 -16.95 5.47 -1.77
N LEU A 12 -16.05 5.02 -0.89
CA LEU A 12 -14.89 4.21 -1.25
C LEU A 12 -15.30 2.83 -1.80
N ILE A 13 -16.30 2.19 -1.21
CA ILE A 13 -16.80 0.89 -1.69
C ILE A 13 -17.35 1.01 -3.11
N GLN A 14 -18.16 2.04 -3.38
CA GLN A 14 -18.69 2.25 -4.73
C GLN A 14 -17.59 2.47 -5.77
N ARG A 15 -16.46 3.07 -5.39
CA ARG A 15 -15.29 3.18 -6.27
C ARG A 15 -14.65 1.81 -6.50
N VAL A 16 -14.43 1.03 -5.45
CA VAL A 16 -13.85 -0.32 -5.54
C VAL A 16 -14.73 -1.27 -6.37
N GLU A 17 -16.05 -1.26 -6.16
CA GLU A 17 -16.99 -2.09 -6.92
C GLU A 17 -16.98 -1.75 -8.42
N ARG A 18 -16.88 -0.46 -8.76
CA ARG A 18 -16.72 -0.03 -10.16
C ARG A 18 -15.42 -0.53 -10.77
N LEU A 19 -14.31 -0.49 -10.02
CA LEU A 19 -13.02 -1.03 -10.46
C LEU A 19 -13.08 -2.54 -10.66
N LEU A 20 -13.72 -3.28 -9.76
CA LEU A 20 -13.90 -4.72 -9.86
C LEU A 20 -14.77 -5.11 -11.07
N ALA A 21 -15.85 -4.37 -11.31
CA ALA A 21 -16.71 -4.58 -12.48
C ALA A 21 -15.93 -4.32 -13.78
N TRP A 22 -15.14 -3.24 -13.84
CA TRP A 22 -14.28 -2.94 -14.97
C TRP A 22 -13.20 -4.00 -15.19
N GLN A 23 -12.49 -4.40 -14.14
CA GLN A 23 -11.43 -5.42 -14.17
C GLN A 23 -11.98 -6.73 -14.72
N LYS A 24 -13.12 -7.20 -14.21
CA LYS A 24 -13.75 -8.45 -14.64
C LYS A 24 -14.04 -8.48 -16.15
N LEU A 25 -14.37 -7.34 -16.75
CA LEU A 25 -14.72 -7.23 -18.16
C LEU A 25 -13.52 -6.95 -19.07
N SER A 26 -12.54 -6.18 -18.59
CA SER A 26 -11.47 -5.62 -19.43
C SER A 26 -10.12 -6.31 -19.24
N CYS A 27 -9.80 -6.73 -18.02
CA CYS A 27 -8.48 -7.26 -17.65
C CYS A 27 -8.58 -8.17 -16.40
N PRO A 28 -9.23 -9.33 -16.51
CA PRO A 28 -9.63 -10.14 -15.34
C PRO A 28 -8.47 -10.62 -14.47
N THR A 29 -7.27 -10.72 -15.04
CA THR A 29 -6.04 -11.12 -14.34
C THR A 29 -5.22 -9.93 -13.84
N GLN A 30 -5.62 -8.69 -14.10
CA GLN A 30 -4.86 -7.51 -13.68
C GLN A 30 -5.25 -7.10 -12.26
N ARG A 31 -4.27 -7.05 -11.35
CA ARG A 31 -4.49 -6.57 -9.98
C ARG A 31 -4.93 -5.11 -9.95
N ILE A 32 -5.89 -4.80 -9.09
CA ILE A 32 -6.32 -3.44 -8.78
C ILE A 32 -5.40 -2.89 -7.69
N LEU A 33 -4.78 -1.75 -7.97
CA LEU A 33 -3.92 -1.04 -7.02
C LEU A 33 -4.57 0.28 -6.65
N ILE A 34 -4.64 0.61 -5.36
CA ILE A 34 -5.25 1.84 -4.85
C ILE A 34 -4.22 2.53 -3.98
N ALA A 35 -3.94 3.82 -4.24
CA ALA A 35 -3.12 4.62 -3.34
C ALA A 35 -3.99 5.25 -2.25
N LEU A 36 -3.59 5.14 -0.99
CA LEU A 36 -4.23 5.83 0.13
C LEU A 36 -3.21 6.74 0.82
N ALA A 37 -3.27 8.03 0.48
CA ALA A 37 -2.40 9.05 1.04
C ALA A 37 -3.03 9.82 2.19
N GLY A 38 -2.21 10.31 3.11
CA GLY A 38 -2.65 11.09 4.26
C GLY A 38 -1.51 11.30 5.24
N VAL A 39 -1.54 12.39 6.02
CA VAL A 39 -0.49 12.72 6.98
C VAL A 39 -0.45 11.72 8.17
N PRO A 40 0.63 11.69 8.97
CA PRO A 40 0.64 10.92 10.21
C PRO A 40 -0.58 11.26 11.08
N GLY A 41 -1.24 10.23 11.63
CA GLY A 41 -2.44 10.40 12.46
C GLY A 41 -3.73 10.76 11.71
N SER A 42 -3.72 10.81 10.37
CA SER A 42 -4.93 11.16 9.58
C SER A 42 -5.99 10.06 9.50
N GLY A 43 -5.78 8.91 10.16
CA GLY A 43 -6.74 7.79 10.15
C GLY A 43 -6.71 6.91 8.90
N LYS A 44 -5.64 6.92 8.09
CA LYS A 44 -5.51 6.05 6.89
C LYS A 44 -5.76 4.57 7.21
N THR A 45 -5.06 4.03 8.21
CA THR A 45 -5.22 2.65 8.66
C THR A 45 -6.64 2.37 9.14
N THR A 46 -7.27 3.33 9.83
CA THR A 46 -8.68 3.22 10.24
C THR A 46 -9.63 3.12 9.05
N ILE A 47 -9.38 3.91 8.00
CA ILE A 47 -10.18 3.89 6.77
C ILE A 47 -9.94 2.62 5.96
N SER A 48 -8.69 2.16 5.82
CA SER A 48 -8.36 0.92 5.10
C SER A 48 -8.93 -0.30 5.80
N ASP A 49 -8.84 -0.38 7.13
CA ASP A 49 -9.48 -1.44 7.93
C ASP A 49 -11.01 -1.43 7.81
N ALA A 50 -11.63 -0.25 7.84
CA ALA A 50 -13.09 -0.13 7.69
C ALA A 50 -13.54 -0.54 6.27
N LEU A 51 -12.78 -0.16 5.25
CA LEU A 51 -13.04 -0.53 3.86
C LEU A 51 -12.91 -2.05 3.67
N ILE A 52 -11.85 -2.68 4.19
CA ILE A 52 -11.65 -4.13 4.09
C ILE A 52 -12.81 -4.88 4.75
N LYS A 53 -13.20 -4.51 5.97
CA LYS A 53 -14.32 -5.14 6.68
C LYS A 53 -15.64 -5.05 5.92
N GLU A 54 -15.88 -3.95 5.22
CA GLU A 54 -17.11 -3.79 4.44
C GLU A 54 -17.04 -4.53 3.09
N LEU A 55 -15.87 -4.57 2.45
CA LEU A 55 -15.64 -5.42 1.27
C LEU A 55 -15.85 -6.91 1.59
N GLU A 56 -15.37 -7.37 2.75
CA GLU A 56 -15.58 -8.73 3.23
C GLU A 56 -17.08 -9.04 3.43
N ARG A 57 -17.86 -8.10 3.97
CA ARG A 57 -19.33 -8.23 4.09
C ARG A 57 -20.01 -8.36 2.73
N ASN A 58 -19.44 -7.76 1.69
CA ASN A 58 -19.90 -7.87 0.30
C ASN A 58 -19.31 -9.08 -0.45
N GLY A 59 -18.59 -9.98 0.26
CA GLY A 59 -18.04 -11.21 -0.31
C GLY A 59 -16.71 -11.05 -1.05
N ILE A 60 -16.01 -9.93 -0.85
CA ILE A 60 -14.71 -9.64 -1.44
C ILE A 60 -13.64 -9.81 -0.36
N PHE A 61 -12.86 -10.89 -0.43
CA PHE A 61 -11.90 -11.29 0.61
C PHE A 61 -10.44 -11.14 0.18
N ASP A 62 -10.19 -10.94 -1.11
CA ASP A 62 -8.88 -10.92 -1.74
C ASP A 62 -8.29 -9.50 -1.78
N VAL A 63 -8.19 -8.90 -0.58
CA VAL A 63 -7.69 -7.54 -0.35
C VAL A 63 -6.49 -7.57 0.59
N ALA A 64 -5.45 -6.80 0.29
CA ALA A 64 -4.30 -6.62 1.18
C ALA A 64 -3.89 -5.15 1.29
N VAL A 65 -3.21 -4.79 2.38
CA VAL A 65 -2.59 -3.48 2.59
C VAL A 65 -1.08 -3.60 2.45
N LEU A 66 -0.48 -2.70 1.69
CA LEU A 66 0.96 -2.55 1.54
C LEU A 66 1.37 -1.23 2.21
N PRO A 67 1.83 -1.26 3.47
CA PRO A 67 2.19 -0.06 4.21
C PRO A 67 3.56 0.49 3.77
N MET A 68 3.60 1.78 3.42
CA MET A 68 4.84 2.52 3.10
C MET A 68 5.85 2.50 4.25
N ASP A 69 5.38 2.38 5.50
CA ASP A 69 6.25 2.43 6.69
C ASP A 69 7.31 1.31 6.69
N GLY A 70 7.05 0.17 6.06
CA GLY A 70 8.06 -0.88 5.89
C GLY A 70 9.27 -0.47 5.06
N PHE A 71 9.14 0.62 4.30
CA PHE A 71 10.19 1.15 3.43
C PHE A 71 11.01 2.27 4.09
N HIS A 72 10.89 2.47 5.40
CA HIS A 72 11.89 3.29 6.10
C HIS A 72 13.29 2.70 5.88
N HIS A 73 14.28 3.56 5.66
CA HIS A 73 15.66 3.12 5.81
C HIS A 73 15.89 2.62 7.25
N THR A 74 16.66 1.52 7.35
CA THR A 74 17.03 0.98 8.66
C THR A 74 17.81 2.03 9.46
N ARG A 75 17.79 1.94 10.79
CA ARG A 75 18.63 2.80 11.64
C ARG A 75 20.10 2.69 11.25
N THR A 76 20.57 1.48 10.92
CA THR A 76 21.92 1.24 10.44
C THR A 76 22.20 1.96 9.11
N THR A 77 21.25 1.95 8.18
CA THR A 77 21.36 2.67 6.91
C THR A 77 21.40 4.18 7.13
N LEU A 78 20.53 4.72 8.00
CA LEU A 78 20.51 6.15 8.32
C LEU A 78 21.82 6.62 8.98
N SER A 79 22.46 5.77 9.81
CA SER A 79 23.78 6.07 10.39
C SER A 79 24.88 6.25 9.35
N SER A 80 24.70 5.71 8.14
CA SER A 80 25.65 5.81 7.03
C SER A 80 25.33 6.96 6.07
N PHE A 81 24.32 7.78 6.35
CA PHE A 81 23.98 8.93 5.52
C PHE A 81 25.05 10.03 5.64
N PRO A 82 25.14 10.97 4.69
CA PRO A 82 26.08 12.09 4.78
C PRO A 82 25.90 12.95 6.03
N ASP A 83 24.66 13.12 6.50
CA ASP A 83 24.30 13.76 7.76
C ASP A 83 23.34 12.85 8.55
N PRO A 84 23.89 11.93 9.37
CA PRO A 84 23.08 11.02 10.17
C PRO A 84 22.21 11.74 11.22
N ASP A 85 22.70 12.84 11.80
CA ASP A 85 21.98 13.59 12.83
C ASP A 85 20.73 14.25 12.24
N GLU A 86 20.82 14.84 11.05
CA GLU A 86 19.64 15.29 10.31
C GLU A 86 18.72 14.13 9.97
N ALA A 87 19.26 13.01 9.47
CA ALA A 87 18.47 11.86 9.06
C ALA A 87 17.63 11.29 10.22
N PHE A 88 18.22 11.17 11.42
CA PHE A 88 17.49 10.74 12.61
C PHE A 88 16.49 11.80 13.10
N ARG A 89 16.87 13.09 13.13
CA ARG A 89 15.98 14.19 13.54
C ARG A 89 14.77 14.34 12.63
N ARG A 90 14.93 14.04 11.35
CA ARG A 90 13.89 14.14 10.31
C ARG A 90 13.34 12.78 9.90
N ARG A 91 13.52 11.74 10.71
CA ARG A 91 12.97 10.42 10.40
C ARG A 91 11.46 10.51 10.18
N GLY A 92 11.00 9.95 9.06
CA GLY A 92 9.64 10.12 8.55
C GLY A 92 9.51 11.20 7.47
N ALA A 93 10.57 11.92 7.13
CA ALA A 93 10.64 12.76 5.93
C ALA A 93 10.91 11.90 4.66
N PRO A 94 10.60 12.38 3.44
CA PRO A 94 10.66 11.55 2.23
C PRO A 94 12.01 10.88 1.97
N PHE A 95 13.12 11.57 2.23
CA PHE A 95 14.47 11.04 2.01
C PHE A 95 14.90 9.96 3.01
N THR A 96 14.11 9.73 4.07
CA THR A 96 14.39 8.69 5.09
C THR A 96 13.72 7.35 4.75
N PHE A 97 13.12 7.25 3.56
CA PHE A 97 12.53 6.03 3.02
C PHE A 97 13.27 5.58 1.75
N ASP A 98 13.32 4.28 1.54
CA ASP A 98 13.69 3.68 0.27
C ASP A 98 12.50 3.76 -0.71
N ALA A 99 12.32 4.95 -1.28
CA ALA A 99 11.24 5.23 -2.22
C ALA A 99 11.33 4.37 -3.49
N THR A 100 12.56 4.05 -3.92
CA THR A 100 12.81 3.20 -5.10
C THR A 100 12.30 1.79 -4.86
N ALA A 101 12.63 1.18 -3.71
CA ALA A 101 12.17 -0.15 -3.36
C ALA A 101 10.63 -0.24 -3.31
N LEU A 102 9.95 0.78 -2.77
CA LEU A 102 8.48 0.81 -2.79
C LEU A 102 7.94 0.88 -4.22
N VAL A 103 8.46 1.78 -5.05
CA VAL A 103 8.03 1.92 -6.45
C VAL A 103 8.24 0.62 -7.22
N ASP A 104 9.38 -0.03 -7.04
CA ASP A 104 9.69 -1.30 -7.71
C ASP A 104 8.74 -2.42 -7.27
N LEU A 105 8.38 -2.47 -5.99
CA LEU A 105 7.36 -3.41 -5.50
C LEU A 105 5.98 -3.11 -6.11
N VAL A 106 5.57 -1.84 -6.19
CA VAL A 106 4.29 -1.46 -6.84
C VAL A 106 4.30 -1.84 -8.32
N VAL A 107 5.43 -1.68 -9.02
CA VAL A 107 5.61 -2.15 -10.40
C VAL A 107 5.49 -3.67 -10.50
N LEU A 108 6.10 -4.42 -9.58
CA LEU A 108 5.98 -5.87 -9.51
C LEU A 108 4.52 -6.28 -9.30
N LEU A 109 3.84 -5.70 -8.31
CA LEU A 109 2.43 -5.95 -8.03
C LEU A 109 1.52 -5.66 -9.23
N ARG A 110 1.83 -4.62 -10.01
CA ARG A 110 1.08 -4.27 -11.23
C ARG A 110 1.28 -5.28 -12.36
N LYS A 111 2.49 -5.85 -12.46
CA LYS A 111 2.87 -6.80 -13.52
C LYS A 111 2.49 -8.25 -13.20
N THR A 112 2.47 -8.63 -11.93
CA THR A 112 2.10 -9.98 -11.50
C THR A 112 0.59 -10.20 -11.70
N PRO A 113 0.17 -11.17 -12.52
CA PRO A 113 -1.23 -11.50 -12.70
C PRO A 113 -1.87 -12.02 -11.41
N VAL A 114 -3.16 -11.74 -11.25
CA VAL A 114 -4.00 -12.40 -10.26
C VAL A 114 -4.25 -13.84 -10.71
N THR A 115 -3.93 -14.80 -9.84
CA THR A 115 -4.10 -16.23 -10.10
C THR A 115 -5.39 -16.77 -9.51
N THR A 116 -6.00 -17.76 -10.16
CA THR A 116 -7.16 -18.50 -9.63
C THR A 116 -6.75 -19.59 -8.62
N PRO A 117 -7.71 -20.20 -7.89
CA PRO A 117 -7.40 -21.28 -6.94
C PRO A 117 -6.77 -22.53 -7.55
N ASP A 118 -7.00 -22.79 -8.83
CA ASP A 118 -6.44 -23.90 -9.61
C ASP A 118 -5.04 -23.61 -10.18
N GLU A 119 -4.61 -22.35 -10.17
CA GLU A 119 -3.25 -21.95 -10.56
C GLU A 119 -2.27 -21.97 -9.37
N PRO A 120 -0.96 -22.17 -9.62
CA PRO A 120 0.06 -22.09 -8.58
C PRO A 120 0.09 -20.73 -7.89
N GLU A 121 0.03 -20.73 -6.57
CA GLU A 121 0.10 -19.53 -5.76
C GLU A 121 1.55 -19.06 -5.61
N THR A 122 1.79 -17.76 -5.80
CA THR A 122 3.07 -17.10 -5.53
C THR A 122 2.88 -16.08 -4.43
N ILE A 123 3.77 -16.06 -3.44
CA ILE A 123 3.76 -15.06 -2.37
C ILE A 123 4.77 -13.96 -2.68
N ILE A 124 4.28 -12.73 -2.80
CA ILE A 124 5.09 -11.53 -2.95
C ILE A 124 5.34 -10.97 -1.54
N LYS A 125 6.61 -10.84 -1.18
CA LYS A 125 7.02 -10.36 0.15
C LYS A 125 7.33 -8.87 0.12
N ALA A 126 7.00 -8.19 1.21
CA ALA A 126 7.30 -6.79 1.43
C ALA A 126 7.77 -6.56 2.87
N PRO A 127 8.59 -5.53 3.13
CA PRO A 127 8.96 -5.20 4.48
C PRO A 127 7.75 -4.63 5.25
N GLY A 128 7.69 -4.92 6.54
CA GLY A 128 6.80 -4.25 7.50
C GLY A 128 7.61 -3.31 8.40
N PHE A 129 6.96 -2.68 9.37
CA PHE A 129 7.62 -1.78 10.31
C PHE A 129 7.33 -2.16 11.76
N ASP A 130 8.38 -2.27 12.57
CA ASP A 130 8.27 -2.50 14.01
C ASP A 130 8.30 -1.16 14.75
N HIS A 131 7.16 -0.73 15.28
CA HIS A 131 7.08 0.53 16.02
C HIS A 131 7.81 0.50 17.37
N ALA A 132 8.04 -0.67 17.97
CA ALA A 132 8.79 -0.80 19.22
C ALA A 132 10.30 -0.67 18.95
N ARG A 133 10.81 -1.36 17.92
CA ARG A 133 12.21 -1.24 17.48
C ARG A 133 12.49 0.05 16.71
N LYS A 134 11.43 0.67 16.18
CA LYS A 134 11.50 1.78 15.22
C LYS A 134 12.38 1.38 14.04
N ASP A 135 12.15 0.23 13.43
CA ASP A 135 12.90 -0.22 12.26
C ASP A 135 12.08 -1.15 11.38
N PRO A 136 12.38 -1.24 10.06
CA PRO A 136 11.67 -2.14 9.18
C PRO A 136 12.03 -3.60 9.49
N ILE A 137 11.07 -4.49 9.30
CA ILE A 137 11.24 -5.94 9.36
C ILE A 137 11.14 -6.48 7.93
N PRO A 138 12.20 -7.09 7.37
CA PRO A 138 12.14 -7.75 6.07
C PRO A 138 11.06 -8.83 6.03
N ASP A 139 10.40 -8.99 4.88
CA ASP A 139 9.42 -10.05 4.62
C ASP A 139 8.23 -10.13 5.62
N ALA A 140 7.91 -9.07 6.34
CA ALA A 140 6.85 -9.08 7.34
C ALA A 140 5.44 -8.93 6.76
N VAL A 141 5.32 -8.57 5.48
CA VAL A 141 4.05 -8.47 4.75
C VAL A 141 4.09 -9.46 3.60
N GLU A 142 3.03 -10.26 3.48
CA GLU A 142 2.86 -11.24 2.42
C GLU A 142 1.63 -10.88 1.58
N ILE A 143 1.81 -10.78 0.27
CA ILE A 143 0.75 -10.51 -0.70
C ILE A 143 0.68 -11.69 -1.65
N SER A 144 -0.43 -12.44 -1.59
CA SER A 144 -0.66 -13.58 -2.47
C SER A 144 -0.87 -13.13 -3.92
N SER A 145 -0.46 -13.96 -4.88
CA SER A 145 -0.87 -13.82 -6.28
C SER A 145 -2.39 -13.91 -6.44
N ARG A 146 -3.13 -14.44 -5.47
CA ARG A 146 -4.60 -14.47 -5.45
C ARG A 146 -5.21 -13.16 -4.97
N THR A 147 -4.44 -12.25 -4.37
CA THR A 147 -4.92 -10.95 -3.92
C THR A 147 -5.27 -10.05 -5.11
N ARG A 148 -6.56 -9.71 -5.25
CA ARG A 148 -7.11 -8.89 -6.34
C ARG A 148 -6.94 -7.40 -6.12
N ILE A 149 -7.01 -6.95 -4.87
CA ILE A 149 -6.91 -5.52 -4.51
C ILE A 149 -5.74 -5.33 -3.56
N VAL A 150 -4.85 -4.39 -3.86
CA VAL A 150 -3.83 -3.93 -2.92
C VAL A 150 -3.99 -2.43 -2.66
N ILE A 151 -4.14 -2.07 -1.39
CA ILE A 151 -4.16 -0.70 -0.91
C ILE A 151 -2.73 -0.33 -0.51
N VAL A 152 -2.10 0.58 -1.26
CA VAL A 152 -0.78 1.11 -0.96
C VAL A 152 -0.95 2.34 -0.07
N GLU A 153 -0.68 2.19 1.23
CA GLU A 153 -0.97 3.21 2.24
C GLU A 153 0.32 3.95 2.65
N GLY A 154 0.29 5.29 2.68
CA GLY A 154 1.42 6.04 3.24
C GLY A 154 1.33 7.56 3.07
N ASN A 155 2.24 8.30 3.71
CA ASN A 155 2.21 9.76 3.65
C ASN A 155 2.68 10.32 2.29
N TYR A 156 3.50 9.56 1.56
CA TYR A 156 4.15 10.01 0.33
C TYR A 156 3.78 9.19 -0.91
N VAL A 157 2.81 8.27 -0.82
CA VAL A 157 2.39 7.42 -1.94
C VAL A 157 1.79 8.21 -3.12
N LEU A 158 1.41 9.47 -2.89
CA LEU A 158 0.97 10.44 -3.91
C LEU A 158 1.84 11.71 -3.95
N LEU A 159 3.05 11.68 -3.40
CA LEU A 159 3.97 12.81 -3.45
C LEU A 159 4.42 13.05 -4.89
N ASP A 160 4.24 14.28 -5.39
CA ASP A 160 4.60 14.64 -6.77
C ASP A 160 6.11 14.93 -6.94
N GLN A 161 6.96 14.00 -6.51
CA GLN A 161 8.43 14.08 -6.62
C GLN A 161 8.97 12.71 -7.03
N ASP A 162 10.08 12.67 -7.75
CA ASP A 162 10.71 11.38 -8.07
C ASP A 162 11.34 10.75 -6.81
N PRO A 163 11.29 9.41 -6.67
CA PRO A 163 10.60 8.47 -7.56
C PRO A 163 9.10 8.27 -7.24
N TRP A 164 8.59 8.85 -6.15
CA TRP A 164 7.22 8.68 -5.63
C TRP A 164 6.11 8.92 -6.65
N ARG A 165 6.25 9.94 -7.50
CA ARG A 165 5.23 10.30 -8.50
C ARG A 165 4.85 9.15 -9.44
N ARG A 166 5.76 8.19 -9.64
CA ARG A 166 5.51 6.98 -10.43
C ARG A 166 4.38 6.12 -9.85
N ILE A 167 4.18 6.10 -8.53
CA ILE A 167 3.08 5.34 -7.91
C ILE A 167 1.73 5.83 -8.46
N SER A 168 1.56 7.14 -8.60
CA SER A 168 0.31 7.73 -9.10
C SER A 168 -0.05 7.32 -10.53
N THR A 169 0.92 6.87 -11.33
CA THR A 169 0.70 6.38 -12.71
C THR A 169 0.50 4.87 -12.79
N LEU A 170 0.77 4.15 -11.70
CA LEU A 170 0.66 2.69 -11.61
C LEU A 170 -0.65 2.23 -10.97
N VAL A 171 -1.28 3.09 -10.16
CA VAL A 171 -2.54 2.78 -9.45
C VAL A 171 -3.78 3.00 -10.31
N ASN A 172 -4.83 2.26 -10.02
CA ASN A 172 -6.14 2.38 -10.63
C ASN A 172 -6.98 3.49 -9.98
N ASP A 173 -6.72 3.79 -8.70
CA ASP A 173 -7.43 4.81 -7.94
C ASP A 173 -6.55 5.44 -6.86
N LYS A 174 -6.91 6.65 -6.40
CA LYS A 174 -6.13 7.44 -5.44
C LYS A 174 -6.97 8.41 -4.60
#